data_AF-A0A3B0ZZM8-F1
#
_entry.id   AF-A0A3B0ZZM8-F1
#
_cell.length_a   1.000
_cell.length_b   1.000
_cell.length_c   1.000
_cell.angle_alpha   90.00
_cell.angle_beta   90.00
_cell.angle_gamma   90.00
#
_symmetry.space_group_name_H-M   'P 1'
#
loop_
_entity.id
_entity.type
_entity.pdbx_description
1 polymer ?
#
loop_
_entity_poly.entity_id
_entity_poly.type
_entity_poly.pdbx_seq_one_letter_code
_entity_poly.pdbx_strand_id
1 'polypeptide(L)'
;MISYRFPEEKEIILHYAKLLKDSTTENIINKGEVSNSDEAAHLAKFFWLMVDQSVEDIEQGKDAVGHFDLKGWNESILETISAYLENNGYGAEWDAHI
;
A
#
# COMPACT_ATOMS: atom_id res chain seq x y z
N MET A 1 -5.73 9.23 -10.38
CA MET A 1 -5.97 9.16 -8.92
C MET A 1 -6.20 7.71 -8.50
N ILE A 2 -5.64 7.29 -7.38
CA ILE A 2 -5.83 5.98 -6.77
C ILE A 2 -7.31 5.85 -6.35
N SER A 3 -7.99 4.83 -6.86
CA SER A 3 -9.40 4.58 -6.56
C SER A 3 -9.49 3.46 -5.54
N TYR A 4 -9.66 3.83 -4.27
CA TYR A 4 -9.88 2.87 -3.20
C TYR A 4 -11.28 2.26 -3.30
N ARG A 5 -11.38 0.94 -3.12
CA ARG A 5 -12.64 0.22 -2.95
C ARG A 5 -13.29 0.58 -1.61
N PHE A 6 -12.47 0.77 -0.58
CA PHE A 6 -12.91 1.15 0.76
C PHE A 6 -12.02 2.27 1.32
N PRO A 7 -12.57 3.29 2.00
CA PRO A 7 -11.75 4.36 2.58
C PRO A 7 -10.71 3.82 3.60
N GLU A 8 -11.00 2.72 4.26
CA GLU A 8 -10.13 2.01 5.20
C GLU A 8 -8.82 1.54 4.55
N GLU A 9 -8.81 1.22 3.25
CA GLU A 9 -7.57 0.87 2.53
C GLU A 9 -6.55 2.01 2.63
N LYS A 10 -7.01 3.25 2.42
CA LYS A 10 -6.17 4.44 2.55
C LYS A 10 -5.66 4.60 3.98
N GLU A 11 -6.52 4.38 4.98
CA GLU A 11 -6.17 4.52 6.39
C GLU A 11 -5.11 3.50 6.83
N ILE A 12 -5.25 2.25 6.39
CA ILE A 12 -4.31 1.17 6.66
C ILE A 12 -2.96 1.44 5.98
N ILE A 13 -2.97 1.84 4.71
CA ILE A 13 -1.72 2.22 4.01
C ILE A 13 -1.01 3.36 4.75
N LEU A 14 -1.74 4.40 5.16
CA LEU A 14 -1.17 5.52 5.90
C LEU A 14 -0.69 5.12 7.30
N HIS A 15 -1.35 4.16 7.95
CA HIS A 15 -0.89 3.59 9.22
C HIS A 15 0.49 2.94 9.06
N TYR A 16 0.64 2.05 8.09
CA TYR A 16 1.91 1.38 7.85
C TYR A 16 2.98 2.34 7.31
N ALA A 17 2.62 3.35 6.52
CA ALA A 17 3.57 4.34 6.05
C ALA A 17 4.17 5.12 7.24
N LYS A 18 3.35 5.50 8.22
CA LYS A 18 3.83 6.11 9.48
C LYS A 18 4.66 5.16 10.32
N LEU A 19 4.23 3.91 10.45
CA LEU A 19 4.91 2.87 11.23
C LEU A 19 6.32 2.60 10.67
N LEU A 20 6.43 2.50 9.35
CA LEU A 20 7.67 2.24 8.60
C LEU A 20 8.48 3.52 8.34
N LYS A 21 7.99 4.70 8.76
CA LYS A 21 8.59 6.02 8.56
C LYS A 21 8.82 6.36 7.07
N ASP A 22 7.88 5.94 6.23
CA ASP A 22 7.91 6.15 4.80
C ASP A 22 7.10 7.39 4.39
N SER A 23 7.76 8.55 4.45
CA SER A 23 7.16 9.83 4.06
C SER A 23 6.84 9.93 2.57
N THR A 24 7.54 9.19 1.72
CA THR A 24 7.28 9.17 0.27
C THR A 24 5.93 8.55 -0.01
N THR A 25 5.65 7.38 0.58
CA THR A 25 4.34 6.73 0.49
C THR A 25 3.25 7.60 1.10
N GLU A 26 3.46 8.20 2.28
CA GLU A 26 2.49 9.14 2.86
C GLU A 26 2.13 10.28 1.89
N ASN A 27 3.13 10.85 1.21
CA ASN A 27 2.91 11.93 0.24
C ASN A 27 2.14 11.44 -0.99
N ILE A 28 2.50 10.28 -1.55
CA ILE A 28 1.80 9.69 -2.70
C ILE A 28 0.32 9.46 -2.37
N ILE A 29 0.04 8.87 -1.20
CA ILE A 29 -1.31 8.49 -0.78
C ILE A 29 -2.17 9.72 -0.41
N ASN A 30 -1.56 10.76 0.16
CA ASN A 30 -2.24 12.02 0.43
C ASN A 30 -2.51 12.82 -0.85
N LYS A 31 -1.57 12.82 -1.80
CA LYS A 31 -1.74 13.40 -3.14
C LYS A 31 -2.78 12.62 -3.95
N GLY A 32 -2.87 11.31 -3.72
CA GLY A 32 -3.79 10.39 -4.37
C GLY A 32 -3.30 9.90 -5.74
N GLU A 33 -2.04 10.09 -6.09
CA GLU A 33 -1.46 9.61 -7.36
C GLU A 33 0.06 9.53 -7.28
N VAL A 34 0.67 8.72 -8.15
CA VAL A 34 2.10 8.76 -8.43
C VAL A 34 2.38 9.74 -9.56
N SER A 35 3.47 10.49 -9.47
CA SER A 35 3.85 11.51 -10.44
C SER A 35 4.86 11.03 -11.49
N ASN A 36 5.54 9.92 -11.24
CA ASN A 36 6.56 9.36 -12.11
C ASN A 36 6.84 7.89 -11.77
N SER A 37 7.72 7.29 -12.59
CA SER A 37 8.19 5.91 -12.44
C SER A 37 8.86 5.64 -11.09
N ASP A 38 9.62 6.60 -10.55
CA ASP A 38 10.29 6.44 -9.25
C ASP A 38 9.27 6.33 -8.10
N GLU A 39 8.22 7.18 -8.11
CA GLU A 39 7.13 7.10 -7.13
C GLU A 39 6.31 5.81 -7.31
N ALA A 40 6.11 5.35 -8.55
CA ALA A 40 5.43 4.10 -8.84
C ALA A 40 6.20 2.89 -8.28
N ALA A 41 7.50 2.81 -8.56
CA ALA A 41 8.38 1.77 -8.04
C ALA A 41 8.47 1.81 -6.51
N HIS A 42 8.53 3.02 -5.94
CA HIS A 42 8.50 3.19 -4.48
C HIS A 42 7.20 2.65 -3.88
N LEU A 43 6.04 2.99 -4.45
CA LEU A 43 4.74 2.52 -3.98
C LEU A 43 4.61 0.99 -4.11
N ALA A 44 5.08 0.40 -5.22
CA ALA A 44 5.09 -1.04 -5.43
C ALA A 44 5.94 -1.75 -4.37
N LYS A 45 7.16 -1.26 -4.13
CA LYS A 45 8.03 -1.78 -3.07
C LYS A 45 7.42 -1.63 -1.68
N PHE A 46 6.81 -0.48 -1.40
CA PHE A 46 6.19 -0.21 -0.10
C PHE A 46 5.07 -1.21 0.21
N PHE A 47 4.25 -1.58 -0.78
CA PHE A 47 3.19 -2.56 -0.58
C PHE A 47 3.73 -3.87 0.02
N TRP A 48 4.85 -4.39 -0.47
CA TRP A 48 5.44 -5.62 0.07
C TRP A 48 6.00 -5.44 1.48
N LEU A 49 6.62 -4.29 1.77
CA LEU A 49 7.07 -3.96 3.13
C LEU A 49 5.90 -3.85 4.12
N MET A 50 4.78 -3.31 3.66
CA MET A 50 3.53 -3.27 4.42
C MET A 50 3.01 -4.68 4.71
N VAL A 51 3.01 -5.57 3.71
CA VAL A 51 2.61 -6.97 3.88
C VAL A 51 3.52 -7.66 4.91
N ASP A 52 4.84 -7.54 4.79
CA ASP A 52 5.79 -8.12 5.74
C ASP A 52 5.51 -7.64 7.17
N GLN A 53 5.36 -6.32 7.37
CA GLN A 53 5.07 -5.75 8.69
C GLN A 53 3.71 -6.20 9.23
N SER A 54 2.70 -6.34 8.37
CA SER A 54 1.37 -6.80 8.76
C SER A 54 1.37 -8.26 9.23
N VAL A 55 2.25 -9.11 8.68
CA VAL A 55 2.41 -10.50 9.15
C VAL A 55 2.93 -10.51 10.59
N GLU A 56 3.93 -9.68 10.90
CA GLU A 56 4.42 -9.54 12.27
C GLU A 56 3.33 -9.03 13.23
N ASP A 57 2.51 -8.07 12.78
CA ASP A 57 1.42 -7.53 13.60
C ASP A 57 0.32 -8.56 13.85
N ILE A 58 -0.04 -9.38 12.85
CA ILE A 58 -0.95 -10.53 13.03
C ILE A 58 -0.41 -11.50 14.08
N GLU A 59 0.87 -11.87 14.00
CA GLU A 59 1.51 -12.80 14.95
C GLU A 59 1.53 -12.26 16.38
N GLN A 60 1.62 -10.93 16.52
CA GLN A 60 1.61 -10.22 17.80
C GLN A 60 0.18 -9.90 18.29
N GLY A 61 -0.85 -10.25 17.52
CA GLY A 61 -2.25 -9.95 17.85
C GLY A 61 -2.58 -8.45 17.83
N LYS A 62 -1.85 -7.67 17.02
CA LYS A 62 -2.09 -6.25 16.79
C LYS A 62 -3.07 -6.04 15.64
N ASP A 63 -3.75 -4.91 15.68
CA ASP A 63 -4.59 -4.41 14.60
C ASP A 63 -3.90 -3.25 13.86
N ALA A 64 -4.40 -2.92 12.66
CA ALA A 64 -4.10 -1.67 11.99
C ALA A 64 -5.35 -0.78 12.03
N VAL A 65 -5.31 0.30 12.81
CA VAL A 65 -6.42 1.27 12.92
C VAL A 65 -7.75 0.60 13.35
N GLY A 66 -7.69 -0.41 14.23
CA GLY A 66 -8.86 -1.17 14.69
C GLY A 66 -9.29 -2.30 13.77
N HIS A 67 -8.55 -2.58 12.68
CA HIS A 67 -8.81 -3.69 11.77
C HIS A 67 -7.92 -4.90 12.06
N PHE A 68 -8.55 -6.03 12.38
CA PHE A 68 -7.86 -7.29 12.74
C PHE A 68 -7.66 -8.24 11.56
N ASP A 69 -8.50 -8.18 10.52
CA ASP A 69 -8.36 -9.00 9.31
C ASP A 69 -7.33 -8.40 8.35
N LEU A 70 -6.08 -8.31 8.81
CA LEU A 70 -4.99 -7.71 8.03
C LEU A 70 -4.71 -8.49 6.74
N LYS A 71 -5.00 -9.79 6.70
CA LYS A 71 -4.87 -10.60 5.47
C LYS A 71 -5.88 -10.16 4.41
N GLY A 72 -7.17 -10.06 4.76
CA GLY A 72 -8.20 -9.59 3.84
C GLY A 72 -7.93 -8.16 3.36
N TRP A 73 -7.42 -7.29 4.24
CA TRP A 73 -7.03 -5.93 3.85
C TRP A 73 -5.83 -5.90 2.91
N ASN A 74 -4.81 -6.75 3.13
CA ASN A 74 -3.69 -6.86 2.20
C ASN A 74 -4.14 -7.29 0.81
N GLU A 75 -5.07 -8.24 0.70
CA GLU A 75 -5.64 -8.67 -0.59
C GLU A 75 -6.43 -7.53 -1.28
N SER A 76 -7.23 -6.77 -0.53
CA SER A 76 -7.94 -5.62 -1.09
C SER A 76 -6.96 -4.55 -1.59
N ILE A 77 -5.96 -4.21 -0.78
CA ILE A 77 -4.95 -3.20 -1.12
C ILE A 77 -4.09 -3.66 -2.30
N LEU A 78 -3.77 -4.96 -2.38
CA LEU A 78 -3.09 -5.56 -3.52
C LEU A 78 -3.85 -5.28 -4.82
N GLU A 79 -5.14 -5.59 -4.85
CA GLU A 79 -5.98 -5.35 -6.03
C GLU A 79 -6.05 -3.85 -6.37
N THR A 80 -6.16 -2.98 -5.37
CA THR A 80 -6.22 -1.52 -5.56
C THR A 80 -4.92 -0.96 -6.13
N ILE A 81 -3.76 -1.30 -5.56
CA ILE A 81 -2.46 -0.76 -5.96
C ILE A 81 -2.02 -1.34 -7.31
N SER A 82 -2.11 -2.65 -7.50
CA SER A 82 -1.72 -3.31 -8.76
C SER A 82 -2.54 -2.77 -9.94
N ALA A 83 -3.86 -2.76 -9.81
CA ALA A 83 -4.74 -2.23 -10.87
C ALA A 83 -4.48 -0.74 -11.12
N TYR A 84 -4.18 0.06 -10.08
CA TYR A 84 -3.84 1.47 -10.27
C TYR A 84 -2.54 1.62 -11.08
N LEU A 85 -1.47 0.93 -10.71
CA LEU A 85 -0.17 1.05 -11.39
C LEU A 85 -0.26 0.55 -12.83
N GLU A 86 -0.87 -0.61 -13.07
CA GLU A 86 -1.07 -1.16 -14.41
C GLU A 86 -1.85 -0.20 -15.32
N ASN A 87 -2.99 0.32 -14.85
CA ASN A 87 -3.84 1.21 -15.64
C ASN A 87 -3.19 2.57 -15.95
N ASN A 88 -2.15 2.96 -15.20
CA ASN A 88 -1.41 4.20 -15.42
C ASN A 88 -0.08 3.98 -16.17
N GLY A 89 0.16 2.76 -16.68
CA GLY A 89 1.34 2.43 -17.48
C GLY A 89 2.58 2.07 -16.66
N TYR A 90 2.43 1.84 -15.36
CA TYR A 90 3.50 1.48 -14.43
C TYR A 90 3.53 -0.02 -14.08
N GLY A 91 3.03 -0.87 -14.97
CA GLY A 91 3.01 -2.32 -14.76
C GLY A 91 4.42 -2.92 -14.61
N ALA A 92 5.42 -2.36 -15.30
CA ALA A 92 6.80 -2.84 -15.19
C ALA A 92 7.40 -2.58 -13.80
N GLU A 93 7.09 -1.43 -13.20
CA GLU A 93 7.50 -1.06 -11.85
C GLU A 93 6.85 -1.94 -10.79
N TRP A 94 5.59 -2.33 -11.02
CA TRP A 94 4.90 -3.31 -10.20
C TRP A 94 5.57 -4.69 -10.28
N ASP A 95 5.73 -5.22 -11.50
CA ASP A 95 6.30 -6.55 -11.78
C ASP A 95 7.75 -6.71 -11.28
N ALA A 96 8.52 -5.63 -11.20
CA ALA A 96 9.90 -5.65 -10.70
C ALA A 96 10.03 -6.02 -9.21
N HIS A 97 8.93 -5.99 -8.45
CA HIS A 97 8.92 -6.18 -7.01
C HIS A 97 8.08 -7.37 -6.53
N ILE A 98 7.48 -8.16 -7.44
CA ILE A 98 6.69 -9.36 -7.15
C ILE A 98 7.58 -10.61 -7.03
#